data_AF-A0A0H2RFR1-F1
#
_entry.id   AF-A0A0H2RFR1-F1
#
_cell.length_a   1.000
_cell.length_b   1.000
_cell.length_c   1.000
_cell.angle_alpha   90.00
_cell.angle_beta   90.00
_cell.angle_gamma   90.00
#
_symmetry.space_group_name_H-M   'P 1'
#
loop_
_entity.id
_entity.type
_entity.pdbx_description
1 polymer ?
#
loop_
_entity_poly.entity_id
_entity_poly.type
_entity_poly.pdbx_seq_one_letter_code
_entity_poly.pdbx_strand_id
1 'polypeptide(L)'
;CLPKTRVDILEKVRAWLDDPNSNSILWVVGPPGVGKSTIATTIVKDDNYPCVKFFATRDIPDLRDTRCIWPTIAYSLTRRHDGLKAAIMRALGKKRNIDVGDDTAFDQFQNLIKEPLE
;
A
#
# COMPACT_ATOMS: atom_id res chain seq x y z
N CYS A 1 2.08 -7.43 17.23
CA CYS A 1 1.37 -8.39 18.10
C CYS A 1 2.06 -8.35 19.44
N LEU A 2 1.38 -8.75 20.53
CA LEU A 2 2.10 -8.96 21.78
C LEU A 2 3.17 -10.04 21.57
N PRO A 3 4.33 -9.96 22.26
CA PRO A 3 5.36 -10.99 22.14
C PRO A 3 4.78 -12.40 22.31
N LYS A 4 5.21 -13.33 21.46
CA LYS A 4 4.78 -14.74 21.47
C LYS A 4 3.28 -14.98 21.21
N THR A 5 2.54 -14.00 20.69
CA THR A 5 1.15 -14.20 20.28
C THR A 5 1.03 -14.28 18.77
N ARG A 6 0.09 -15.11 18.29
CA ARG A 6 -0.27 -15.22 16.86
C ARG A 6 0.93 -15.57 15.97
N VAL A 7 1.84 -16.37 16.51
CA VAL A 7 3.07 -16.79 15.83
C VAL A 7 2.71 -17.54 14.55
N ASP A 8 1.83 -18.54 14.64
CA ASP A 8 1.45 -19.40 13.52
C ASP A 8 0.91 -18.61 12.31
N ILE A 9 0.06 -17.60 12.55
CA ILE A 9 -0.48 -16.79 11.45
C ILE A 9 0.57 -15.82 10.91
N LEU A 10 1.42 -15.24 11.75
CA LEU A 10 2.50 -14.38 11.28
C LEU A 10 3.52 -15.17 10.43
N GLU A 11 3.83 -16.40 10.81
CA GLU A 11 4.68 -17.29 10.01
C GLU A 11 4.05 -17.63 8.66
N LYS A 12 2.74 -17.92 8.62
CA LYS A 12 2.03 -18.11 7.35
C LYS A 12 2.07 -16.87 6.45
N VAL A 13 1.96 -15.67 7.03
CA VAL A 13 2.06 -14.43 6.25
C VAL A 13 3.48 -14.23 5.72
N ARG A 14 4.52 -14.53 6.52
CA ARG A 14 5.92 -14.45 6.07
C ARG A 14 6.22 -15.44 4.95
N ALA A 15 5.80 -16.70 5.12
CA ALA A 15 5.91 -17.71 4.07
C ALA A 15 5.19 -17.29 2.77
N TRP A 16 4.05 -16.61 2.88
CA TRP A 16 3.35 -16.02 1.73
C TRP A 16 4.14 -14.87 1.10
N LEU A 17 4.75 -13.97 1.90
CA LEU A 17 5.59 -12.88 1.40
C LEU A 17 6.87 -13.37 0.70
N ASP A 18 7.42 -14.49 1.15
CA ASP A 18 8.66 -15.08 0.61
C ASP A 18 8.42 -15.93 -0.65
N ASP A 19 7.17 -16.31 -0.95
CA ASP A 19 6.83 -17.12 -2.11
C ASP A 19 6.47 -16.25 -3.33
N PRO A 20 7.33 -16.18 -4.37
CA PRO A 20 7.08 -15.38 -5.57
C PRO A 20 5.93 -15.91 -6.43
N ASN A 21 5.48 -17.16 -6.21
CA ASN A 21 4.36 -17.76 -6.93
C ASN A 21 3.03 -17.63 -6.18
N SER A 22 3.05 -17.01 -4.99
CA SER A 22 1.86 -16.83 -4.20
C SER A 22 0.91 -15.79 -4.80
N ASN A 23 -0.36 -15.84 -4.41
CA ASN A 23 -1.35 -14.85 -4.84
C ASN A 23 -0.95 -13.44 -4.39
N SER A 24 -1.16 -12.41 -5.21
CA SER A 24 -0.81 -11.01 -4.86
C SER A 24 -1.67 -10.39 -3.75
N ILE A 25 -2.75 -11.06 -3.33
CA ILE A 25 -3.67 -10.58 -2.29
C ILE A 25 -3.73 -11.60 -1.16
N LEU A 26 -3.37 -11.16 0.04
CA LEU A 26 -3.59 -11.90 1.28
C LEU A 26 -4.90 -11.46 1.94
N TRP A 27 -5.79 -12.42 2.18
CA TRP A 27 -7.09 -12.16 2.81
C TRP A 27 -7.15 -12.70 4.24
N VAL A 28 -7.14 -11.81 5.25
CA VAL A 28 -7.16 -12.17 6.67
C VAL A 28 -8.60 -12.10 7.23
N VAL A 29 -9.20 -13.26 7.51
CA VAL A 29 -10.58 -13.38 8.02
C VAL A 29 -10.59 -13.80 9.48
N GLY A 30 -11.58 -13.31 10.21
CA GLY A 30 -11.84 -13.74 11.58
C GLY A 30 -12.92 -12.88 12.24
N PRO A 31 -13.44 -13.30 13.40
CA PRO A 31 -14.48 -12.57 14.13
C PRO A 31 -14.07 -11.13 14.48
N PRO A 32 -15.02 -10.23 14.77
CA PRO A 32 -14.71 -8.92 15.35
C PRO A 32 -13.85 -9.05 16.62
N GLY A 33 -12.97 -8.09 16.88
CA GLY A 33 -12.15 -8.08 18.11
C GLY A 33 -10.94 -9.03 18.15
N VAL A 34 -10.82 -10.01 17.24
CA VAL A 34 -9.67 -10.96 17.22
C VAL A 34 -8.36 -10.33 16.73
N GLY A 35 -8.34 -9.00 16.55
CA GLY A 35 -7.16 -8.20 16.21
C GLY A 35 -6.59 -8.42 14.82
N LYS A 36 -7.42 -8.65 13.79
CA LYS A 36 -6.98 -8.72 12.39
C LYS A 36 -6.08 -7.53 12.00
N SER A 37 -6.49 -6.31 12.37
CA SER A 37 -5.69 -5.10 12.13
C SER A 37 -4.34 -5.13 12.87
N THR A 38 -4.27 -5.76 14.05
CA THR A 38 -3.00 -5.98 14.76
C THR A 38 -2.05 -6.85 13.95
N ILE A 39 -2.55 -7.88 13.24
CA ILE A 39 -1.72 -8.71 12.35
C ILE A 39 -1.13 -7.84 11.24
N ALA A 40 -1.98 -7.12 10.50
CA ALA A 40 -1.55 -6.21 9.43
C ALA A 40 -0.51 -5.18 9.92
N THR A 41 -0.77 -4.51 11.04
CA THR A 41 0.15 -3.53 11.65
C THR A 41 1.49 -4.16 12.07
N THR A 42 1.49 -5.44 12.44
CA THR A 42 2.72 -6.15 12.82
C THR A 42 3.59 -6.42 11.60
N ILE A 43 2.97 -6.91 10.52
CA ILE A 43 3.66 -7.25 9.27
C ILE A 43 4.27 -5.99 8.64
N VAL A 44 3.54 -4.87 8.55
CA VAL A 44 4.08 -3.63 7.96
C VAL A 44 5.15 -2.92 8.82
N LYS A 45 5.41 -3.42 10.03
CA LYS A 45 6.46 -2.95 10.93
C LYS A 45 7.65 -3.92 10.98
N ASP A 46 7.59 -5.03 10.24
CA ASP A 46 8.68 -6.00 10.15
C ASP A 46 9.72 -5.46 9.16
N ASP A 47 10.89 -5.07 9.67
CA ASP A 47 11.95 -4.44 8.87
C ASP A 47 12.55 -5.37 7.80
N ASN A 48 12.31 -6.69 7.92
CA ASN A 48 12.70 -7.66 6.88
C ASN A 48 11.85 -7.53 5.60
N TYR A 49 10.67 -6.90 5.70
CA TYR A 49 9.73 -6.74 4.60
C TYR A 49 9.45 -5.25 4.36
N PRO A 50 10.42 -4.51 3.79
CA PRO A 50 10.27 -3.08 3.57
C PRO A 50 9.11 -2.82 2.61
N CYS A 51 8.08 -2.14 3.11
CA CYS A 51 6.88 -1.87 2.34
C CYS A 51 6.54 -0.38 2.32
N VAL A 52 5.64 -0.02 1.41
CA VAL A 52 4.85 1.21 1.48
C VAL A 52 3.44 0.83 1.92
N LYS A 53 2.81 1.68 2.72
CA LYS A 53 1.57 1.34 3.41
C LYS A 53 0.54 2.45 3.35
N PHE A 54 -0.71 2.04 3.21
CA PHE A 54 -1.90 2.87 3.42
C PHE A 54 -2.90 2.06 4.26
N PHE A 55 -3.49 2.68 5.28
CA PHE A 55 -4.50 2.04 6.11
C PHE A 55 -5.85 2.70 5.86
N ALA A 56 -6.76 1.97 5.19
CA ALA A 56 -8.12 2.45 5.02
C ALA A 56 -8.94 2.23 6.30
N THR A 57 -9.60 3.27 6.78
CA THR A 57 -10.55 3.18 7.90
C THR A 57 -11.77 4.05 7.63
N ARG A 58 -12.93 3.64 8.13
CA ARG A 58 -14.19 4.37 7.94
C ARG A 58 -14.28 5.61 8.84
N ASP A 59 -13.53 5.63 9.93
CA ASP A 59 -13.67 6.62 11.00
C ASP A 59 -12.87 7.90 10.73
N ILE A 60 -11.94 7.88 9.77
CA ILE A 60 -11.08 9.01 9.42
C ILE A 60 -11.36 9.37 7.95
N PRO A 61 -11.90 10.58 7.65
CA PRO A 61 -12.32 10.97 6.31
C PRO A 61 -11.27 10.71 5.22
N ASP A 62 -10.04 11.18 5.43
CA ASP A 62 -8.94 11.02 4.47
C ASP A 62 -8.53 9.56 4.25
N LEU A 63 -8.71 8.70 5.27
CA LEU A 63 -8.43 7.27 5.17
C LEU A 63 -9.62 6.46 4.63
N ARG A 64 -10.78 7.08 4.47
CA ARG A 64 -11.95 6.50 3.81
C ARG A 64 -11.99 6.82 2.33
N ASP A 65 -11.41 7.95 1.91
CA ASP A 65 -11.36 8.35 0.51
C ASP A 65 -10.33 7.51 -0.27
N THR A 66 -10.83 6.72 -1.23
CA THR A 66 -9.97 5.89 -2.09
C THR A 66 -9.01 6.70 -2.94
N ARG A 67 -9.30 7.99 -3.19
CA ARG A 67 -8.41 8.91 -3.92
C ARG A 67 -7.19 9.33 -3.11
N CYS A 68 -7.10 8.96 -1.83
CA CYS A 68 -5.91 9.17 -1.02
C CYS A 68 -4.93 7.99 -1.07
N ILE A 69 -5.34 6.83 -1.58
CA ILE A 69 -4.52 5.61 -1.60
C ILE A 69 -3.27 5.84 -2.46
N TRP A 70 -3.45 6.01 -3.77
CA TRP A 70 -2.33 6.04 -4.71
C TRP A 70 -1.40 7.24 -4.56
N PRO A 71 -1.89 8.47 -4.29
CA PRO A 71 -1.01 9.59 -3.98
C PRO A 71 -0.14 9.34 -2.75
N THR A 72 -0.68 8.72 -1.70
CA THR A 72 0.09 8.37 -0.48
C THR A 72 1.16 7.32 -0.78
N ILE A 73 0.81 6.30 -1.57
CA ILE A 73 1.76 5.26 -1.99
C ILE A 73 2.87 5.87 -2.85
N ALA A 74 2.52 6.66 -3.87
CA ALA A 74 3.46 7.31 -4.77
C ALA A 74 4.40 8.26 -4.03
N TYR A 75 3.87 9.10 -3.13
CA TYR A 75 4.68 9.97 -2.28
C TYR A 75 5.69 9.16 -1.45
N SER A 76 5.25 8.07 -0.84
CA SER A 76 6.13 7.23 -0.03
C SER A 76 7.21 6.51 -0.86
N LEU A 77 6.90 6.09 -2.08
CA LEU A 77 7.86 5.46 -3.00
C LEU A 77 8.90 6.47 -3.50
N THR A 78 8.48 7.67 -3.90
CA THR A 78 9.40 8.72 -4.39
C THR A 78 10.41 9.19 -3.35
N ARG A 79 10.09 9.08 -2.05
CA ARG A 79 11.04 9.34 -0.97
C ARG A 79 12.16 8.29 -0.85
N ARG A 80 11.98 7.11 -1.45
CA ARG A 80 12.97 6.03 -1.45
C ARG A 80 13.68 5.87 -2.80
N HIS A 81 13.06 6.33 -3.89
CA HIS A 81 13.56 6.13 -5.25
C HIS A 81 13.46 7.42 -6.08
N ASP A 82 14.58 8.15 -6.22
CA ASP A 82 14.62 9.40 -7.00
C ASP A 82 14.27 9.20 -8.48
N GLY A 83 14.64 8.05 -9.06
CA GLY A 83 14.28 7.70 -10.44
C GLY A 83 12.76 7.66 -10.67
N LEU A 84 12.01 7.15 -9.69
CA LEU A 84 10.55 7.11 -9.75
C LEU A 84 9.94 8.51 -9.68
N LYS A 85 10.53 9.41 -8.87
CA LYS A 85 10.09 10.82 -8.82
C LYS A 85 10.18 11.45 -10.20
N ALA A 86 11.30 11.26 -10.90
CA ALA A 86 11.48 11.77 -12.26
C ALA A 86 10.52 11.10 -13.27
N ALA A 87 10.21 9.81 -13.10
CA ALA A 87 9.24 9.11 -13.94
C ALA A 87 7.81 9.65 -13.74
N ILE A 88 7.36 9.82 -12.49
CA ILE A 88 6.04 10.40 -12.16
C ILE A 88 5.91 11.81 -12.72
N MET A 89 6.93 12.67 -12.54
CA MET A 89 6.89 14.03 -13.09
C MET A 89 6.76 14.04 -14.61
N ARG A 90 7.40 13.09 -15.31
CA ARG A 90 7.26 12.94 -16.76
C ARG A 90 5.88 12.43 -17.18
N ALA A 91 5.31 11.47 -16.44
CA ALA A 91 3.95 10.97 -16.69
C ALA A 91 2.92 12.09 -16.51
N LEU A 92 3.00 12.82 -15.39
CA LEU A 92 2.11 13.96 -15.12
C LEU A 92 2.29 15.11 -16.13
N GLY A 93 3.51 15.36 -16.61
CA GLY A 93 3.78 16.39 -17.63
C GLY A 93 3.14 16.10 -18.99
N LYS A 94 2.79 14.84 -19.29
CA LYS A 94 2.04 14.46 -20.51
C LYS A 94 0.53 14.63 -20.35
N LYS A 95 0.05 14.73 -19.11
CA LYS A 95 -1.38 14.83 -18.80
C LYS A 95 -1.88 16.25 -19.05
N ARG A 96 -3.04 16.38 -19.69
CA ARG A 96 -3.67 17.69 -19.98
C ARG A 96 -4.18 18.41 -18.74
N ASN A 97 -4.62 17.69 -17.71
CA ASN A 97 -5.03 18.24 -16.42
C ASN A 97 -4.07 17.76 -15.32
N ILE A 98 -3.32 18.69 -14.74
CA ILE A 98 -2.28 18.38 -13.74
C ILE A 98 -2.88 18.11 -12.37
N ASP A 99 -4.13 18.53 -12.11
CA ASP A 99 -4.73 18.32 -10.80
C ASP A 99 -5.09 16.83 -10.60
N VAL A 100 -4.34 16.19 -9.72
CA VAL A 100 -4.49 14.77 -9.34
C VAL A 100 -5.59 14.60 -8.28
N GLY A 101 -6.01 15.69 -7.62
CA GLY A 101 -7.09 15.66 -6.61
C GLY A 101 -8.46 15.39 -7.21
N ASP A 102 -8.66 15.79 -8.47
CA ASP A 102 -9.90 15.59 -9.23
C ASP A 102 -9.97 14.22 -9.93
N ASP A 103 -8.85 13.50 -9.99
CA ASP A 103 -8.77 12.18 -10.63
C ASP A 103 -9.54 11.11 -9.87
N THR A 104 -10.06 10.13 -10.61
CA THR A 104 -10.53 8.90 -9.97
C THR A 104 -9.35 8.12 -9.39
N ALA A 105 -9.60 7.27 -8.39
CA ALA A 105 -8.55 6.41 -7.84
C ALA A 105 -7.89 5.52 -8.93
N PHE A 106 -8.61 5.16 -9.99
CA PHE A 106 -8.04 4.40 -11.09
C PHE A 106 -7.11 5.25 -11.95
N ASP A 107 -7.50 6.47 -12.30
CA ASP A 107 -6.64 7.39 -13.05
C ASP A 107 -5.36 7.70 -12.26
N GLN A 108 -5.47 7.90 -10.94
CA GLN A 108 -4.31 8.07 -10.06
C GLN A 108 -3.38 6.86 -10.08
N PHE A 109 -3.92 5.64 -10.05
CA PHE A 109 -3.12 4.42 -10.16
C PHE A 109 -2.36 4.38 -11.49
N GLN A 110 -3.03 4.67 -12.61
CA GLN A 110 -2.41 4.67 -13.93
C GLN A 110 -1.26 5.69 -14.00
N ASN A 111 -1.52 6.93 -13.60
CA ASN A 111 -0.59 8.04 -13.78
C ASN A 111 0.55 8.06 -12.74
N LEU A 112 0.31 7.59 -11.52
CA LEU A 112 1.28 7.70 -10.41
C LEU A 112 2.05 6.40 -10.16
N ILE A 113 1.51 5.25 -10.57
CA ILE A 113 2.10 3.93 -10.27
C ILE A 113 2.41 3.17 -11.55
N LYS A 114 1.41 2.92 -12.40
CA LYS A 114 1.58 2.04 -13.57
C LYS A 114 2.52 2.64 -14.61
N GLU A 115 2.16 3.78 -15.21
CA GLU A 115 2.97 4.41 -16.26
C GLU A 115 4.39 4.78 -15.82
N PRO A 116 4.64 5.25 -14.58
CA PRO A 116 6.01 5.55 -14.13
C PRO A 116 6.90 4.33 -13.90
N LEU A 117 6.33 3.13 -13.74
CA LEU A 117 7.05 1.89 -13.50
C LEU A 117 7.20 1.00 -14.75
N GLU A 118 6.44 1.28 -15.81
CA GLU A 118 6.54 0.68 -17.15
C GLU A 118 7.50 1.49 -18.06
#